data_AF-A0A8J7LZ06-F1
#
_entry.id   AF-A0A8J7LZ06-F1
#
_cell.length_a   1.000
_cell.length_b   1.000
_cell.length_c   1.000
_cell.angle_alpha   90.00
_cell.angle_beta   90.00
_cell.angle_gamma   90.00
#
_symmetry.space_group_name_H-M   'P 1'
#
loop_
_entity.id
_entity.type
_entity.pdbx_description
1 polymer ?
#
loop_
_entity_poly.entity_id
_entity_poly.type
_entity_poly.pdbx_seq_one_letter_code
_entity_poly.pdbx_strand_id
1 'polypeptide(L)' 'MAKHYSENSIEKPQELQPSEETVNFLLDYSKALRVINCNKLKFEALLN' A
#
# COMPACT_ATOMS: atom_id res chain seq x y z
N MET A 1 -7.12 29.52 -1.71
CA MET A 1 -7.69 28.91 -0.48
C MET A 1 -7.32 27.43 -0.47
N ALA A 2 -6.73 26.94 0.61
CA ALA A 2 -6.36 25.52 0.72
C ALA A 2 -7.63 24.68 0.95
N LYS A 3 -7.77 23.55 0.24
CA LYS A 3 -8.86 22.61 0.51
C LYS A 3 -8.56 21.89 1.84
N HIS A 4 -9.41 22.08 2.83
CA HIS A 4 -9.29 21.40 4.12
C HIS A 4 -10.00 20.05 4.03
N TYR A 5 -9.26 18.98 3.73
CA TYR A 5 -9.77 17.60 3.66
C TYR A 5 -10.05 16.97 5.05
N SER A 6 -10.22 17.80 6.08
CA SER A 6 -10.39 17.38 7.48
C SER A 6 -11.86 17.21 7.88
N GLU A 7 -12.81 17.58 7.02
CA GLU A 7 -14.21 17.28 7.29
C GLU A 7 -14.42 15.77 7.18
N ASN A 8 -14.65 15.13 8.32
CA ASN A 8 -15.03 13.73 8.43
C ASN A 8 -16.46 13.56 7.90
N SER A 9 -16.67 13.73 6.59
CA SER A 9 -17.98 13.59 5.93
C SER A 9 -18.42 12.14 5.75
N ILE A 10 -17.70 11.19 6.34
CA ILE A 10 -17.98 9.76 6.24
C ILE A 10 -18.66 9.36 7.54
N GLU A 11 -19.97 9.58 7.62
CA GLU A 11 -20.79 9.26 8.80
C GLU A 11 -20.78 7.75 9.13
N LYS A 12 -20.43 6.91 8.15
CA LYS A 12 -20.12 5.48 8.32
C LYS A 12 -19.13 5.08 7.23
N PRO A 13 -17.89 4.65 7.54
CA PRO A 13 -17.02 4.07 6.53
C PRO A 13 -17.72 2.82 6.00
N GLN A 14 -18.17 2.88 4.76
CA GLN A 14 -18.63 1.70 4.05
C GLN A 14 -17.45 0.72 4.06
N GLU A 15 -17.68 -0.55 4.42
CA GLU A 15 -16.64 -1.58 4.32
C GLU A 15 -16.32 -1.82 2.85
N LEU A 16 -15.47 -0.97 2.30
CA LEU A 16 -14.96 -1.10 0.95
C LEU A 16 -13.90 -2.19 0.97
N GLN A 17 -14.18 -3.28 0.27
CA GLN A 17 -13.21 -4.33 0.01
C GLN A 17 -12.41 -3.98 -1.26
N PRO A 18 -11.10 -4.27 -1.29
CA PRO A 18 -10.32 -4.09 -2.51
C PRO A 18 -10.85 -4.99 -3.64
N SER A 19 -10.69 -4.54 -4.88
CA SER A 19 -10.96 -5.41 -6.03
C SER A 19 -9.98 -6.58 -6.05
N GLU A 20 -10.37 -7.69 -6.67
CA GLU A 20 -9.50 -8.85 -6.87
C GLU A 20 -8.21 -8.48 -7.62
N GLU A 21 -8.31 -7.59 -8.61
CA GLU A 21 -7.15 -7.04 -9.34
C GLU A 21 -6.16 -6.33 -8.40
N THR A 22 -6.67 -5.52 -7.47
CA THR A 22 -5.82 -4.81 -6.49
C THR A 22 -5.10 -5.78 -5.58
N VAL A 23 -5.80 -6.83 -5.11
CA VAL A 23 -5.21 -7.87 -4.28
C VAL A 23 -4.10 -8.60 -5.05
N ASN A 24 -4.39 -9.02 -6.28
CA ASN A 24 -3.42 -9.73 -7.12
C ASN A 24 -2.20 -8.87 -7.44
N PHE A 25 -2.39 -7.60 -7.78
CA PHE A 25 -1.31 -6.65 -8.02
C PHE A 25 -0.38 -6.54 -6.80
N LEU A 26 -0.94 -6.34 -5.60
CA LEU A 26 -0.13 -6.23 -4.37
C LEU A 26 0.62 -7.53 -4.06
N LEU A 27 -0.02 -8.69 -4.26
CA LEU A 27 0.62 -9.99 -4.03
C LEU A 27 1.76 -10.23 -5.02
N ASP A 28 1.56 -9.95 -6.30
CA ASP A 28 2.58 -10.15 -7.33
C ASP A 28 3.72 -9.16 -7.19
N TYR A 29 3.42 -7.90 -6.85
CA TYR A 29 4.43 -6.91 -6.48
C TYR A 29 5.26 -7.38 -5.29
N SER A 30 4.62 -7.88 -4.23
CA SER A 30 5.32 -8.39 -3.03
C SER A 30 6.24 -9.56 -3.36
N LYS A 31 5.84 -10.46 -4.28
CA LYS A 31 6.70 -11.57 -4.75
C LYS A 31 7.90 -11.08 -5.56
N ALA A 32 7.77 -9.96 -6.26
CA ALA A 32 8.86 -9.36 -7.04
C ALA A 32 9.87 -8.61 -6.16
N LEU A 33 9.55 -8.35 -4.90
CA LEU A 33 10.46 -7.69 -3.97
C LEU A 33 11.40 -8.68 -3.28
N ARG A 34 12.65 -8.26 -3.11
CA ARG A 34 13.64 -8.91 -2.25
C ARG A 34 14.01 -8.00 -1.11
N VAL A 35 13.97 -8.52 0.11
CA VAL A 35 14.49 -7.83 1.29
C VAL A 35 16.02 -7.95 1.31
N ILE A 36 16.69 -6.80 1.28
CA ILE A 36 18.14 -6.66 1.41
C ILE A 36 18.42 -6.18 2.84
N ASN A 37 19.21 -6.95 3.58
CA ASN A 37 19.71 -6.56 4.90
C ASN A 37 21.09 -5.92 4.77
N CYS A 38 21.26 -4.71 5.27
CA CYS A 38 22.54 -4.01 5.36
C CYS A 38 22.74 -3.52 6.80
N ASN A 39 23.68 -4.12 7.53
CA ASN A 39 23.92 -3.85 8.95
C ASN A 39 22.62 -4.01 9.78
N LYS A 40 22.13 -2.91 10.38
CA LYS A 40 20.88 -2.85 11.16
C LYS A 40 19.69 -2.37 10.33
N LEU A 41 19.88 -2.12 9.03
CA LEU A 41 18.88 -1.56 8.13
C LEU A 41 18.38 -2.62 7.14
N LYS A 42 17.11 -2.54 6.78
CA LYS A 42 16.44 -3.42 5.81
C LYS A 42 15.80 -2.57 4.74
N PHE A 43 15.98 -2.97 3.48
CA PHE A 43 15.41 -2.29 2.33
C PHE A 43 14.81 -3.29 1.37
N GLU A 44 13.77 -2.88 0.66
CA GLU A 44 13.15 -3.67 -0.38
C GLU A 44 13.72 -3.24 -1.74
N ALA A 45 14.03 -4.20 -2.59
CA ALA A 45 14.48 -3.96 -3.95
C ALA A 45 13.72 -4.86 -4.92
N LEU A 46 13.40 -4.34 -6.09
CA LEU A 46 12.83 -5.14 -7.18
C LEU A 46 13.89 -6.11 -7.72
N LEU A 47 13.52 -7.38 -7.83
CA LEU A 47 14.30 -8.37 -8.58
C LEU A 47 14.02 -8.16 -10.08
N ASN A 48 14.97 -7.53 -10.78
CA ASN A 48 14.98 -7.48 -12.25
C ASN A 48 15.17 -8.87 -12.86
#